data_AF-A0A963VYR8-F1
#
_entry.id   AF-A0A963VYR8-F1
#
_cell.length_a   1.000
_cell.length_b   1.000
_cell.length_c   1.000
_cell.angle_alpha   90.00
_cell.angle_beta   90.00
_cell.angle_gamma   90.00
#
_symmetry.space_group_name_H-M   'P 1'
#
loop_
_entity.id
_entity.type
_entity.pdbx_description
1 polymer ?
#
loop_
_entity_poly.entity_id
_entity_poly.type
_entity_poly.pdbx_seq_one_letter_code
_entity_poly.pdbx_strand_id
1 'polypeptide(L)'
;MPILPQFHPDDFSASTLVDNPYFPLGPGQIRAYRAETEPDEEGEITVETHDAFVTFETRNVAGVEAVVVRDTAYENGVLVEDTFDWYAQDDAGNVWYLGEQVYNYRYDDDGTYVSTDFAGSFEAGVDGAQGGYKMPAEPGYGAGYYQEFAPGIAVDEGIVVGTGEEALTGAARYTDAVKILDTTALEPDVAEFKYYAPGVGEVLVEEDLDETGEPGLVVELETLRDVAPEAARGSDGGARAIGVLEDGVGVGDATATSDPEPGDLAGDGELFLTFLGGQARFESTIGAYTVDLATGTLGEARILIENTRETEIGSTVAIEVEEGEALGLFLVPDGAAGGLDFSAYEDGGLFFVDPTSGGAATLGDRLAPLVTDAGGTALPVKALHALGNENGFNFLNPAAGVQAIELESMLLDGRHEDLEGVELLGFEDRIATDRDRDSDFNDVLLAVSPDVLPADLLPAFPEPAAAEMLIG
;
A
#
# COMPACT_ATOMS: atom_id res chain seq x y z
N MET A 1 8.95 -34.30 13.80
CA MET A 1 7.73 -33.67 14.33
C MET A 1 8.15 -32.34 14.90
N PRO A 2 7.56 -31.26 14.39
CA PRO A 2 7.81 -29.92 14.90
C PRO A 2 7.39 -29.83 16.38
N ILE A 3 7.97 -28.85 17.06
CA ILE A 3 7.61 -28.49 18.43
C ILE A 3 6.59 -27.37 18.36
N LEU A 4 5.45 -27.52 19.03
CA LEU A 4 4.55 -26.40 19.31
C LEU A 4 5.08 -25.67 20.54
N PRO A 5 5.50 -24.39 20.41
CA PRO A 5 5.96 -23.61 21.54
C PRO A 5 4.89 -23.46 22.62
N GLN A 6 5.30 -23.31 23.88
CA GLN A 6 4.37 -23.06 24.98
C GLN A 6 4.14 -21.56 25.11
N PHE A 7 2.92 -21.12 24.79
CA PHE A 7 2.54 -19.71 24.87
C PHE A 7 2.05 -19.33 26.27
N HIS A 8 2.68 -18.32 26.86
CA HIS A 8 2.26 -17.72 28.13
C HIS A 8 2.30 -16.19 28.04
N PRO A 9 1.16 -15.49 28.18
CA PRO A 9 1.12 -14.03 28.09
C PRO A 9 2.01 -13.29 29.10
N ASP A 10 2.31 -13.93 30.23
CA ASP A 10 3.19 -13.35 31.27
C ASP A 10 4.66 -13.28 30.84
N ASP A 11 5.06 -13.96 29.76
CA ASP A 11 6.42 -13.96 29.20
C ASP A 11 6.65 -12.79 28.22
N PHE A 12 5.73 -11.82 28.14
CA PHE A 12 5.72 -10.73 27.17
C PHE A 12 5.74 -9.36 27.84
N SER A 13 6.82 -9.04 28.56
CA SER A 13 6.88 -7.79 29.34
C SER A 13 7.08 -6.53 28.48
N ALA A 14 7.61 -6.68 27.26
CA ALA A 14 7.84 -5.61 26.29
C ALA A 14 7.56 -6.08 24.85
N SER A 15 6.39 -6.71 24.62
CA SER A 15 6.08 -7.47 23.39
C SER A 15 6.20 -6.73 22.07
N THR A 16 5.98 -5.43 22.08
CA THR A 16 6.00 -4.58 20.88
C THR A 16 7.41 -4.10 20.52
N LEU A 17 8.40 -4.30 21.38
CA LEU A 17 9.81 -4.08 21.05
C LEU A 17 10.37 -5.34 20.39
N VAL A 18 10.03 -5.52 19.11
CA VAL A 18 10.51 -6.66 18.31
C VAL A 18 11.88 -6.33 17.72
N ASP A 19 12.92 -6.56 18.51
CA ASP A 19 14.33 -6.27 18.20
C ASP A 19 15.16 -7.52 17.87
N ASN A 20 14.52 -8.65 17.63
CA ASN A 20 15.17 -9.90 17.22
C ASN A 20 16.12 -9.64 16.04
N PRO A 21 17.38 -10.12 16.09
CA PRO A 21 18.37 -9.80 15.07
C PRO A 21 17.96 -10.20 13.65
N TYR A 22 17.16 -11.25 13.48
CA TYR A 22 16.77 -11.80 12.19
C TYR A 22 15.34 -11.49 11.78
N PHE A 23 14.53 -10.90 12.67
CA PHE A 23 13.18 -10.45 12.37
C PHE A 23 12.85 -9.16 13.13
N PRO A 24 13.61 -8.07 12.94
CA PRO A 24 13.31 -6.81 13.59
C PRO A 24 12.06 -6.18 12.96
N LEU A 25 11.15 -5.65 13.80
CA LEU A 25 9.98 -4.90 13.33
C LEU A 25 10.02 -3.49 13.90
N GLY A 26 10.77 -2.60 13.25
CA GLY A 26 10.80 -1.18 13.58
C GLY A 26 9.54 -0.50 13.02
N PRO A 27 8.71 0.17 13.84
CA PRO A 27 7.55 0.92 13.35
C PRO A 27 7.95 1.93 12.27
N GLY A 28 7.23 1.96 11.15
CA GLY A 28 7.56 2.77 9.98
C GLY A 28 8.39 2.03 8.93
N GLN A 29 8.91 0.83 9.19
CA GLN A 29 9.65 0.06 8.20
C GLN A 29 8.73 -0.45 7.09
N ILE A 30 9.18 -0.31 5.85
CA ILE A 30 8.53 -0.88 4.67
C ILE A 30 9.57 -1.70 3.92
N ARG A 31 9.23 -2.96 3.68
CA ARG A 31 9.99 -3.86 2.82
C ARG A 31 9.16 -4.13 1.57
N ALA A 32 9.72 -3.84 0.40
CA ALA A 32 9.10 -4.15 -0.87
C ALA A 32 9.79 -5.35 -1.49
N TYR A 33 9.00 -6.33 -1.89
CA TYR A 33 9.46 -7.59 -2.45
C TYR A 33 8.96 -7.75 -3.87
N ARG A 34 9.71 -8.52 -4.66
CA ARG A 34 9.36 -8.78 -6.05
C ARG A 34 9.79 -10.16 -6.51
N ALA A 35 8.96 -10.79 -7.32
CA ALA A 35 9.25 -12.04 -8.02
C ALA A 35 8.80 -11.96 -9.49
N GLU A 36 9.39 -12.82 -10.32
CA GLU A 36 8.96 -13.04 -11.69
C GLU A 36 8.91 -14.54 -11.94
N THR A 37 7.81 -15.02 -12.53
CA THR A 37 7.72 -16.42 -12.95
C THR A 37 8.65 -16.71 -14.12
N GLU A 38 8.98 -17.97 -14.35
CA GLU A 38 9.45 -18.37 -15.67
C GLU A 38 8.37 -18.08 -16.72
N PRO A 39 8.74 -17.77 -17.98
CA PRO A 39 7.77 -17.60 -19.05
C PRO A 39 6.95 -18.87 -19.25
N ASP A 40 5.63 -18.73 -19.35
CA ASP A 40 4.71 -19.84 -19.61
C ASP A 40 4.84 -20.41 -21.05
N GLU A 41 3.94 -21.33 -21.45
CA GLU A 41 3.96 -21.92 -22.80
C GLU A 41 3.74 -20.87 -23.90
N GLU A 42 3.06 -19.77 -23.58
CA GLU A 42 2.76 -18.62 -24.42
C GLU A 42 3.88 -17.56 -24.39
N GLY A 43 4.77 -17.62 -23.40
CA GLY A 43 5.88 -16.70 -23.17
C GLY A 43 5.53 -15.50 -22.29
N GLU A 44 4.39 -15.55 -21.60
CA GLU A 44 3.95 -14.52 -20.65
C GLU A 44 4.69 -14.72 -19.31
N ILE A 45 5.00 -13.62 -18.64
CA ILE A 45 5.67 -13.58 -17.33
C ILE A 45 4.70 -12.93 -16.35
N THR A 46 4.45 -13.60 -15.23
CA THR A 46 3.74 -13.00 -14.11
C THR A 46 4.74 -12.30 -13.20
N VAL A 47 4.45 -11.04 -12.85
CA VAL A 47 5.22 -10.26 -11.89
C VAL A 47 4.44 -10.19 -10.59
N GLU A 48 5.03 -10.69 -9.52
CA GLU A 48 4.46 -10.56 -8.18
C GLU A 48 5.23 -9.50 -7.39
N THR A 49 4.52 -8.67 -6.65
CA THR A 49 5.10 -7.67 -5.76
C THR A 49 4.29 -7.58 -4.49
N HIS A 50 4.95 -7.35 -3.35
CA HIS A 50 4.22 -7.03 -2.13
C HIS A 50 4.99 -6.05 -1.24
N ASP A 51 4.26 -5.27 -0.44
CA ASP A 51 4.80 -4.31 0.51
C ASP A 51 4.44 -4.72 1.95
N ALA A 52 5.44 -5.16 2.72
CA ALA A 52 5.29 -5.41 4.14
C ALA A 52 5.58 -4.14 4.96
N PHE A 53 4.52 -3.47 5.44
CA PHE A 53 4.58 -2.26 6.25
C PHE A 53 4.42 -2.57 7.74
N VAL A 54 5.48 -2.35 8.52
CA VAL A 54 5.43 -2.37 9.98
C VAL A 54 4.72 -1.11 10.47
N THR A 55 3.46 -1.26 10.84
CA THR A 55 2.60 -0.12 11.16
C THR A 55 2.95 0.51 12.51
N PHE A 56 2.32 1.64 12.82
CA PHE A 56 2.38 2.25 14.15
C PHE A 56 1.29 1.72 15.09
N GLU A 57 0.48 0.78 14.62
CA GLU A 57 -0.66 0.23 15.33
C GLU A 57 -0.32 -1.08 16.03
N THR A 58 -1.12 -1.38 17.05
CA THR A 58 -0.98 -2.61 17.84
C THR A 58 -2.35 -3.23 18.07
N ARG A 59 -2.36 -4.56 18.27
CA ARG A 59 -3.57 -5.31 18.56
C ARG A 59 -3.34 -6.22 19.76
N ASN A 60 -4.33 -6.33 20.65
CA ASN A 60 -4.28 -7.34 21.70
C ASN A 60 -4.72 -8.70 21.15
N VAL A 61 -3.81 -9.67 21.13
CA VAL A 61 -4.07 -11.06 20.69
C VAL A 61 -3.70 -12.01 21.81
N ALA A 62 -4.63 -12.86 22.22
CA ALA A 62 -4.45 -13.81 23.33
C ALA A 62 -3.90 -13.20 24.65
N GLY A 63 -4.14 -11.91 24.91
CA GLY A 63 -3.64 -11.20 26.09
C GLY A 63 -2.27 -10.54 25.94
N VAL A 64 -1.65 -10.60 24.76
CA VAL A 64 -0.38 -9.95 24.42
C VAL A 64 -0.63 -8.79 23.44
N GLU A 65 0.06 -7.67 23.62
CA GLU A 65 0.04 -6.57 22.66
C GLU A 65 0.99 -6.89 21.50
N ALA A 66 0.46 -7.02 20.29
CA ALA A 66 1.19 -7.39 19.09
C ALA A 66 1.36 -6.18 18.16
N VAL A 67 2.51 -6.10 17.50
CA VAL A 67 2.75 -5.18 16.37
C VAL A 67 1.90 -5.64 15.19
N VAL A 68 1.18 -4.70 14.56
CA VAL A 68 0.48 -4.97 13.30
C VAL A 68 1.43 -4.71 12.15
N VAL A 69 1.64 -5.70 11.29
CA VAL A 69 2.30 -5.54 9.98
C VAL A 69 1.22 -5.69 8.92
N ARG A 70 1.13 -4.74 7.99
CA ARG A 70 0.24 -4.87 6.83
C ARG A 70 1.07 -5.34 5.65
N ASP A 71 0.72 -6.49 5.09
CA ASP A 71 1.26 -6.96 3.82
C ASP A 71 0.22 -6.72 2.72
N THR A 72 0.62 -6.16 1.59
CA THR A 72 -0.28 -5.88 0.48
C THR A 72 0.36 -6.42 -0.80
N ALA A 73 -0.24 -7.46 -1.37
CA ALA A 73 0.32 -8.23 -2.48
C ALA A 73 -0.42 -7.96 -3.80
N TYR A 74 0.36 -7.95 -4.88
CA TYR A 74 -0.10 -7.69 -6.23
C TYR A 74 0.43 -8.74 -7.20
N GLU A 75 -0.41 -9.14 -8.14
CA GLU A 75 -0.04 -9.94 -9.30
C GLU A 75 -0.26 -9.09 -10.56
N ASN A 76 0.79 -8.87 -11.34
CA ASN A 76 0.76 -8.01 -12.53
C ASN A 76 0.17 -6.60 -12.26
N GLY A 77 0.38 -6.08 -11.05
CA GLY A 77 -0.15 -4.79 -10.59
C GLY A 77 -1.59 -4.84 -10.05
N VAL A 78 -2.28 -5.97 -10.15
CA VAL A 78 -3.63 -6.18 -9.60
C VAL A 78 -3.52 -6.57 -8.13
N LEU A 79 -4.27 -5.89 -7.25
CA LEU A 79 -4.30 -6.19 -5.82
C LEU A 79 -4.97 -7.55 -5.55
N VAL A 80 -4.21 -8.55 -5.15
CA VAL A 80 -4.72 -9.92 -4.94
C VAL A 80 -4.94 -10.25 -3.46
N GLU A 81 -4.17 -9.62 -2.57
CA GLU A 81 -4.28 -9.85 -1.13
C GLU A 81 -3.91 -8.60 -0.33
N ASP A 82 -4.58 -8.41 0.80
CA ASP A 82 -4.23 -7.43 1.81
C ASP A 82 -4.38 -8.07 3.20
N THR A 83 -3.29 -8.16 3.94
CA THR A 83 -3.20 -8.98 5.15
C THR A 83 -2.67 -8.15 6.32
N PHE A 84 -3.25 -8.35 7.50
CA PHE A 84 -2.82 -7.72 8.74
C PHE A 84 -2.29 -8.76 9.72
N ASP A 85 -0.98 -8.93 9.74
CA ASP A 85 -0.26 -9.86 10.60
C ASP A 85 -0.05 -9.30 12.00
N TRP A 86 -0.04 -10.18 13.00
CA TRP A 86 0.20 -9.81 14.39
C TRP A 86 1.42 -10.52 14.96
N TYR A 87 2.47 -9.75 15.23
CA TYR A 87 3.74 -10.26 15.77
C TYR A 87 4.02 -9.73 17.17
N ALA A 88 4.65 -10.54 18.01
CA ALA A 88 5.11 -10.13 19.35
C ALA A 88 6.42 -10.80 19.71
N GLN A 89 7.28 -10.13 20.47
CA GLN A 89 8.51 -10.72 20.98
C GLN A 89 8.40 -11.07 22.48
N ASP A 90 8.75 -12.29 22.85
CA ASP A 90 8.79 -12.68 24.26
C ASP A 90 10.08 -12.20 24.97
N ASP A 91 10.10 -12.33 26.30
CA ASP A 91 11.22 -11.94 27.17
C ASP A 91 12.50 -12.76 26.90
N ALA A 92 12.38 -13.90 26.22
CA ALA A 92 13.51 -14.73 25.79
C ALA A 92 14.06 -14.30 24.42
N GLY A 93 13.35 -13.44 23.68
CA GLY A 93 13.74 -12.91 22.38
C GLY A 93 13.14 -13.64 21.18
N ASN A 94 12.22 -14.58 21.38
CA ASN A 94 11.54 -15.25 20.27
C ASN A 94 10.46 -14.34 19.72
N VAL A 95 10.40 -14.21 18.40
CA VAL A 95 9.30 -13.55 17.71
C VAL A 95 8.21 -14.59 17.45
N TRP A 96 7.02 -14.28 17.93
CA TRP A 96 5.81 -15.07 17.77
C TRP A 96 4.98 -14.53 16.62
N TYR A 97 4.42 -15.45 15.83
CA TYR A 97 3.33 -15.12 14.91
C TYR A 97 2.01 -15.48 15.59
N LEU A 98 1.18 -14.48 15.90
CA LEU A 98 -0.02 -14.65 16.72
C LEU A 98 -1.30 -14.75 15.89
N GLY A 99 -1.23 -14.57 14.58
CA GLY A 99 -2.38 -14.61 13.68
C GLY A 99 -2.35 -13.50 12.65
N GLU A 100 -3.36 -13.54 11.79
CA GLU A 100 -3.56 -12.65 10.66
C GLU A 100 -5.04 -12.47 10.37
N GLN A 101 -5.36 -11.30 9.82
CA GLN A 101 -6.60 -11.08 9.09
C GLN A 101 -6.26 -10.89 7.61
N VAL A 102 -6.63 -11.87 6.79
CA VAL A 102 -6.38 -11.92 5.34
C VAL A 102 -7.62 -11.43 4.59
N TYR A 103 -7.43 -10.62 3.56
CA TYR A 103 -8.45 -10.26 2.57
C TYR A 103 -8.00 -10.73 1.18
N ASN A 104 -8.50 -11.89 0.74
CA ASN A 104 -8.21 -12.45 -0.58
C ASN A 104 -9.20 -11.89 -1.61
N TYR A 105 -8.71 -11.15 -2.59
CA TYR A 105 -9.52 -10.66 -3.70
C TYR A 105 -9.53 -11.70 -4.82
N ARG A 106 -10.71 -12.22 -5.15
CA ARG A 106 -10.88 -13.28 -6.15
C ARG A 106 -11.35 -12.71 -7.47
N TYR A 107 -10.70 -13.16 -8.54
CA TYR A 107 -10.97 -12.77 -9.91
C TYR A 107 -11.42 -13.99 -10.74
N ASP A 108 -12.16 -13.74 -11.82
CA ASP A 108 -12.40 -14.76 -12.84
C ASP A 108 -11.30 -14.77 -13.92
N ASP A 109 -11.39 -15.70 -14.87
CA ASP A 109 -10.41 -15.87 -15.95
C ASP A 109 -10.32 -14.65 -16.89
N ASP A 110 -11.30 -13.74 -16.85
CA ASP A 110 -11.32 -12.49 -17.60
C ASP A 110 -10.74 -11.31 -16.78
N GLY A 111 -10.25 -11.57 -15.56
CA GLY A 111 -9.69 -10.56 -14.65
C GLY A 111 -10.76 -9.74 -13.91
N THR A 112 -12.03 -10.16 -13.93
CA THR A 112 -13.12 -9.46 -13.24
C THR A 112 -13.20 -9.88 -11.78
N TYR A 113 -13.31 -8.92 -10.86
CA TYR A 113 -13.49 -9.17 -9.44
C TYR A 113 -14.83 -9.89 -9.17
N VAL A 114 -14.77 -10.96 -8.39
CA VAL A 114 -15.92 -11.84 -8.09
C VAL A 114 -16.32 -11.75 -6.62
N SER A 115 -15.36 -11.80 -5.71
CA SER A 115 -15.62 -11.86 -4.28
C SER A 115 -14.36 -11.62 -3.45
N THR A 116 -14.55 -11.28 -2.19
CA THR A 116 -13.50 -11.29 -1.18
C THR A 116 -13.76 -12.41 -0.18
N ASP A 117 -12.73 -13.21 0.11
CA ASP A 117 -12.76 -14.19 1.19
C ASP A 117 -11.62 -13.96 2.18
N PHE A 118 -11.64 -14.74 3.26
CA PHE A 118 -10.73 -14.58 4.40
C PHE A 118 -9.97 -15.89 4.69
N ALA A 119 -9.82 -16.77 3.69
CA ALA A 119 -9.05 -18.00 3.84
C ALA A 119 -7.61 -17.66 4.30
N GLY A 120 -7.03 -18.51 5.15
CA GLY A 120 -5.75 -18.24 5.84
C GLY A 120 -5.95 -17.63 7.22
N SER A 121 -6.87 -16.66 7.37
CA SER A 121 -7.08 -15.89 8.61
C SER A 121 -7.22 -16.78 9.86
N PHE A 122 -6.40 -16.51 10.86
CA PHE A 122 -6.49 -17.14 12.18
C PHE A 122 -6.06 -16.18 13.29
N GLU A 123 -6.54 -16.40 14.51
CA GLU A 123 -6.14 -15.61 15.68
C GLU A 123 -5.82 -16.55 16.84
N ALA A 124 -4.61 -16.44 17.42
CA ALA A 124 -4.22 -17.24 18.57
C ALA A 124 -5.22 -17.08 19.73
N GLY A 125 -5.63 -18.20 20.31
CA GLY A 125 -6.64 -18.23 21.38
C GLY A 125 -8.08 -18.30 20.89
N VAL A 126 -8.33 -18.19 19.59
CA VAL A 126 -9.65 -18.38 18.97
C VAL A 126 -9.73 -19.76 18.32
N ASP A 127 -10.85 -20.48 18.53
CA ASP A 127 -11.16 -21.77 17.89
C ASP A 127 -10.06 -22.86 17.95
N GLY A 128 -9.18 -22.77 18.95
CA GLY A 128 -8.08 -23.72 19.16
C GLY A 128 -6.80 -23.37 18.40
N ALA A 129 -6.78 -22.25 17.67
CA ALA A 129 -5.59 -21.72 17.05
C ALA A 129 -4.58 -21.26 18.11
N GLN A 130 -3.30 -21.49 17.84
CA GLN A 130 -2.17 -21.11 18.68
C GLN A 130 -1.11 -20.45 17.80
N GLY A 131 -0.50 -19.40 18.33
CA GLY A 131 0.67 -18.80 17.70
C GLY A 131 1.89 -19.71 17.83
N GLY A 132 2.76 -19.64 16.84
CA GLY A 132 4.06 -20.30 16.82
C GLY A 132 5.20 -19.29 16.82
N TYR A 133 6.43 -19.77 16.67
CA TYR A 133 7.58 -18.88 16.49
C TYR A 133 7.68 -18.50 15.02
N LYS A 134 7.62 -17.21 14.67
CA LYS A 134 8.08 -16.73 13.35
C LYS A 134 9.60 -16.81 13.27
N MET A 135 10.29 -16.41 14.34
CA MET A 135 11.74 -16.42 14.44
C MET A 135 12.20 -16.73 15.87
N PRO A 136 12.91 -17.84 16.13
CA PRO A 136 13.52 -18.10 17.43
C PRO A 136 14.54 -17.02 17.84
N ALA A 137 14.74 -16.84 19.15
CA ALA A 137 15.71 -15.89 19.69
C ALA A 137 17.16 -16.16 19.23
N GLU A 138 17.51 -17.44 19.16
CA GLU A 138 18.80 -17.94 18.70
C GLU A 138 18.55 -19.00 17.63
N PRO A 139 18.33 -18.59 16.36
CA PRO A 139 18.07 -19.54 15.30
C PRO A 139 19.30 -20.42 15.05
N GLY A 140 19.09 -21.74 15.10
CA GLY A 140 20.15 -22.71 14.90
C GLY A 140 19.58 -24.09 14.60
N TYR A 141 20.45 -24.98 14.12
CA TYR A 141 20.06 -26.35 13.78
C TYR A 141 19.35 -27.05 14.94
N GLY A 142 18.21 -27.67 14.66
CA GLY A 142 17.38 -28.27 15.71
C GLY A 142 16.18 -29.03 15.18
N ALA A 143 15.25 -29.30 16.09
CA ALA A 143 13.92 -29.76 15.69
C ALA A 143 13.18 -28.61 15.01
N GLY A 144 12.29 -28.95 14.07
CA GLY A 144 11.33 -27.98 13.55
C GLY A 144 10.42 -27.43 14.64
N TYR A 145 9.74 -26.34 14.32
CA TYR A 145 8.78 -25.68 15.19
C TYR A 145 7.58 -25.24 14.38
N TYR A 146 6.41 -25.15 15.01
CA TYR A 146 5.28 -24.49 14.38
C TYR A 146 5.53 -22.98 14.36
N GLN A 147 5.33 -22.38 13.18
CA GLN A 147 5.14 -20.94 12.99
C GLN A 147 3.66 -20.60 13.21
N GLU A 148 2.77 -21.49 12.77
CA GLU A 148 1.33 -21.34 12.88
C GLU A 148 0.68 -22.66 13.29
N PHE A 149 -0.38 -22.58 14.09
CA PHE A 149 -1.13 -23.77 14.46
C PHE A 149 -2.62 -23.46 14.58
N ALA A 150 -3.31 -23.43 13.46
CA ALA A 150 -4.76 -23.32 13.30
C ALA A 150 -5.28 -24.53 12.49
N PRO A 151 -5.71 -25.62 13.16
CA PRO A 151 -6.03 -26.88 12.47
C PRO A 151 -7.05 -26.74 11.33
N GLY A 152 -6.61 -27.08 10.11
CA GLY A 152 -7.43 -27.02 8.90
C GLY A 152 -7.57 -25.62 8.29
N ILE A 153 -6.88 -24.63 8.86
CA ILE A 153 -6.80 -23.26 8.37
C ILE A 153 -5.36 -22.94 7.96
N ALA A 154 -4.41 -22.99 8.91
CA ALA A 154 -2.99 -22.74 8.68
C ALA A 154 -2.13 -23.55 9.67
N VAL A 155 -1.13 -24.30 9.19
CA VAL A 155 -0.36 -25.26 10.03
C VAL A 155 1.09 -25.30 9.55
N ASP A 156 1.74 -24.15 9.66
CA ASP A 156 3.04 -23.92 9.07
C ASP A 156 4.17 -24.24 10.05
N GLU A 157 5.21 -24.86 9.51
CA GLU A 157 6.32 -25.46 10.22
C GLU A 157 7.66 -24.96 9.66
N GLY A 158 8.47 -24.34 10.51
CA GLY A 158 9.81 -23.88 10.16
C GLY A 158 10.90 -24.82 10.69
N ILE A 159 11.95 -25.03 9.89
CA ILE A 159 13.18 -25.74 10.29
C ILE A 159 14.40 -24.93 9.87
N VAL A 160 15.26 -24.56 10.83
CA VAL A 160 16.55 -23.94 10.48
C VAL A 160 17.45 -24.97 9.80
N VAL A 161 17.74 -24.74 8.52
CA VAL A 161 18.57 -25.61 7.66
C VAL A 161 19.90 -24.99 7.27
N GLY A 162 20.11 -23.70 7.55
CA GLY A 162 21.36 -23.00 7.31
C GLY A 162 21.58 -21.84 8.28
N THR A 163 22.83 -21.57 8.63
CA THR A 163 23.25 -20.44 9.45
C THR A 163 24.59 -19.92 8.93
N GLY A 164 24.79 -18.61 8.91
CA GLY A 164 26.00 -18.04 8.32
C GLY A 164 25.96 -18.02 6.79
N GLU A 165 24.76 -18.12 6.21
CA GLU A 165 24.55 -18.19 4.77
C GLU A 165 24.80 -16.83 4.11
N GLU A 166 24.96 -16.88 2.78
CA GLU A 166 24.94 -15.71 1.93
C GLU A 166 23.65 -15.73 1.11
N ALA A 167 22.90 -14.63 1.13
CA ALA A 167 21.73 -14.43 0.29
C ALA A 167 22.01 -13.29 -0.70
N LEU A 168 21.74 -13.53 -1.98
CA LEU A 168 21.94 -12.57 -3.06
C LEU A 168 20.59 -12.19 -3.61
N THR A 169 20.36 -10.89 -3.70
CA THR A 169 19.21 -10.28 -4.38
C THR A 169 19.73 -9.37 -5.48
N GLY A 170 18.86 -8.92 -6.38
CA GLY A 170 19.18 -7.86 -7.34
C GLY A 170 19.64 -6.56 -6.67
N ALA A 171 19.13 -6.27 -5.47
CA ALA A 171 19.43 -5.04 -4.74
C ALA A 171 20.75 -5.10 -3.95
N ALA A 172 21.02 -6.22 -3.27
CA ALA A 172 22.13 -6.33 -2.33
C ALA A 172 22.61 -7.77 -2.08
N ARG A 173 23.81 -7.85 -1.51
CA ARG A 173 24.38 -9.07 -0.92
C ARG A 173 24.24 -9.02 0.60
N TYR A 174 23.57 -10.02 1.17
CA TYR A 174 23.40 -10.20 2.61
C TYR A 174 24.29 -11.34 3.09
N THR A 175 24.93 -11.14 4.24
CA THR A 175 25.84 -12.13 4.85
C THR A 175 25.37 -12.46 6.25
N ASP A 176 25.74 -13.65 6.72
CA ASP A 176 25.35 -14.18 8.03
C ASP A 176 23.84 -14.43 8.14
N ALA A 177 23.22 -14.79 7.02
CA ALA A 177 21.80 -15.08 6.94
C ALA A 177 21.47 -16.44 7.57
N VAL A 178 20.25 -16.57 8.05
CA VAL A 178 19.64 -17.83 8.48
C VAL A 178 18.74 -18.32 7.36
N LYS A 179 18.90 -19.59 6.96
CA LYS A 179 18.04 -20.27 5.98
C LYS A 179 17.08 -21.19 6.73
N ILE A 180 15.78 -20.98 6.53
CA ILE A 180 14.70 -21.75 7.14
C ILE A 180 13.95 -22.47 6.02
N LEU A 181 13.71 -23.76 6.19
CA LEU A 181 12.79 -24.54 5.38
C LEU A 181 11.40 -24.42 6.02
N ASP A 182 10.48 -23.79 5.30
CA ASP A 182 9.08 -23.68 5.70
C ASP A 182 8.28 -24.74 4.92
N THR A 183 7.37 -25.40 5.64
CA THR A 183 6.50 -26.47 5.13
C THR A 183 5.15 -26.38 5.82
N THR A 184 4.12 -26.97 5.22
CA THR A 184 2.80 -27.02 5.85
C THR A 184 2.24 -28.44 5.88
N ALA A 185 1.55 -28.77 6.97
CA ALA A 185 0.88 -30.07 7.09
C ALA A 185 -0.37 -30.17 6.18
N LEU A 186 -0.88 -29.03 5.69
CA LEU A 186 -2.06 -28.95 4.84
C LEU A 186 -1.73 -29.31 3.38
N GLU A 187 -0.54 -28.94 2.93
CA GLU A 187 -0.03 -29.14 1.57
C GLU A 187 1.38 -29.76 1.62
N PRO A 188 1.49 -31.08 1.85
CA PRO A 188 2.77 -31.72 2.16
C PRO A 188 3.81 -31.73 1.03
N ASP A 189 3.39 -31.36 -0.18
CA ASP A 189 4.25 -31.26 -1.36
C ASP A 189 4.76 -29.83 -1.58
N VAL A 190 4.27 -28.84 -0.81
CA VAL A 190 4.72 -27.45 -0.83
C VAL A 190 5.81 -27.25 0.22
N ALA A 191 6.89 -26.62 -0.21
CA ALA A 191 8.02 -26.28 0.64
C ALA A 191 8.74 -25.05 0.08
N GLU A 192 9.25 -24.22 0.99
CA GLU A 192 9.91 -22.97 0.66
C GLU A 192 11.20 -22.83 1.46
N PHE A 193 12.20 -22.15 0.91
CA PHE A 193 13.30 -21.65 1.73
C PHE A 193 13.19 -20.15 1.93
N LYS A 194 13.16 -19.72 3.19
CA LYS A 194 13.20 -18.30 3.59
C LYS A 194 14.56 -17.95 4.16
N TYR A 195 15.13 -16.84 3.70
CA TYR A 195 16.41 -16.34 4.17
C TYR A 195 16.21 -15.04 4.95
N TYR A 196 16.76 -15.01 6.15
CA TYR A 196 16.66 -13.87 7.04
C TYR A 196 18.05 -13.29 7.32
N ALA A 197 18.24 -11.99 7.08
CA ALA A 197 19.50 -11.30 7.28
C ALA A 197 19.49 -10.42 8.55
N PRO A 198 20.63 -10.34 9.28
CA PRO A 198 20.72 -9.55 10.50
C PRO A 198 20.37 -8.07 10.30
N GLY A 199 19.47 -7.54 11.13
CA GLY A 199 19.03 -6.14 11.10
C GLY A 199 18.10 -5.78 9.94
N VAL A 200 17.78 -6.73 9.06
CA VAL A 200 16.95 -6.52 7.87
C VAL A 200 15.65 -7.28 7.99
N GLY A 201 15.68 -8.56 8.35
CA GLY A 201 14.51 -9.44 8.27
C GLY A 201 14.62 -10.41 7.10
N GLU A 202 13.48 -10.82 6.55
CA GLU A 202 13.41 -11.66 5.36
C GLU A 202 13.95 -10.91 4.14
N VAL A 203 14.86 -11.54 3.39
CA VAL A 203 15.53 -10.92 2.22
C VAL A 203 15.36 -11.70 0.93
N LEU A 204 15.02 -12.99 1.01
CA LEU A 204 14.92 -13.89 -0.13
C LEU A 204 14.01 -15.05 0.24
N VAL A 205 13.08 -15.41 -0.64
CA VAL A 205 12.28 -16.62 -0.57
C VAL A 205 12.48 -17.42 -1.86
N GLU A 206 12.70 -18.72 -1.72
CA GLU A 206 12.75 -19.71 -2.81
C GLU A 206 11.48 -20.58 -2.66
N GLU A 207 10.45 -20.34 -3.47
CA GLU A 207 9.15 -21.01 -3.40
C GLU A 207 9.03 -22.16 -4.40
N ASP A 208 7.99 -22.99 -4.21
CA ASP A 208 7.66 -24.13 -5.08
C ASP A 208 8.86 -25.05 -5.36
N LEU A 209 9.56 -25.45 -4.29
CA LEU A 209 10.75 -26.30 -4.40
C LEU A 209 10.42 -27.65 -5.03
N ASP A 210 11.12 -27.98 -6.12
CA ASP A 210 10.98 -29.26 -6.79
C ASP A 210 11.64 -30.43 -6.00
N GLU A 211 11.56 -31.65 -6.53
CA GLU A 211 12.16 -32.84 -5.87
C GLU A 211 13.69 -32.78 -5.72
N THR A 212 14.34 -31.84 -6.42
CA THR A 212 15.78 -31.57 -6.35
C THR A 212 16.12 -30.37 -5.46
N GLY A 213 15.12 -29.61 -5.03
CA GLY A 213 15.24 -28.40 -4.22
C GLY A 213 15.52 -27.15 -5.04
N GLU A 214 15.24 -27.16 -6.34
CA GLU A 214 15.29 -25.97 -7.18
C GLU A 214 13.94 -25.23 -7.06
N PRO A 215 13.93 -23.90 -6.91
CA PRO A 215 12.69 -23.12 -6.78
C PRO A 215 11.97 -22.93 -8.10
N GLY A 216 10.64 -22.93 -8.05
CA GLY A 216 9.77 -22.50 -9.15
C GLY A 216 9.62 -20.97 -9.21
N LEU A 217 9.73 -20.29 -8.08
CA LEU A 217 9.65 -18.84 -7.96
C LEU A 217 10.67 -18.33 -6.93
N VAL A 218 11.26 -17.17 -7.21
CA VAL A 218 12.21 -16.52 -6.30
C VAL A 218 11.73 -15.11 -5.99
N VAL A 219 11.38 -14.88 -4.72
CA VAL A 219 10.94 -13.59 -4.21
C VAL A 219 12.12 -12.90 -3.56
N GLU A 220 12.49 -11.71 -4.06
CA GLU A 220 13.64 -10.95 -3.56
C GLU A 220 13.20 -9.68 -2.84
N LEU A 221 13.85 -9.36 -1.72
CA LEU A 221 13.77 -8.02 -1.14
C LEU A 221 14.41 -7.02 -2.11
N GLU A 222 13.59 -6.09 -2.57
CA GLU A 222 14.01 -5.07 -3.52
C GLU A 222 14.42 -3.78 -2.81
N THR A 223 13.55 -3.27 -1.92
CA THR A 223 13.80 -2.05 -1.18
C THR A 223 13.43 -2.20 0.29
N LEU A 224 14.22 -1.57 1.15
CA LEU A 224 13.91 -1.38 2.57
C LEU A 224 13.98 0.12 2.84
N ARG A 225 12.90 0.69 3.36
CA ARG A 225 12.84 2.11 3.73
C ARG A 225 12.15 2.31 5.07
N ASP A 226 12.52 3.39 5.74
CA ASP A 226 11.86 3.84 6.96
C ASP A 226 10.99 5.05 6.68
N VAL A 227 9.79 5.04 7.25
CA VAL A 227 8.89 6.18 7.28
C VAL A 227 8.92 6.76 8.68
N ALA A 228 9.46 7.98 8.82
CA ALA A 228 9.68 8.55 10.15
C ALA A 228 8.37 9.05 10.79
N PRO A 229 8.14 8.79 12.09
CA PRO A 229 6.97 9.28 12.81
C PRO A 229 6.98 10.80 12.99
N GLU A 230 5.79 11.39 13.06
CA GLU A 230 5.49 12.82 13.18
C GLU A 230 6.36 13.57 14.22
N ALA A 231 6.63 12.96 15.38
CA ALA A 231 7.38 13.60 16.47
C ALA A 231 8.91 13.70 16.27
N ALA A 232 9.48 13.00 15.28
CA ALA A 232 10.93 12.98 15.05
C ALA A 232 11.41 14.05 14.05
N ARG A 233 10.49 14.74 13.38
CA ARG A 233 10.81 15.73 12.34
C ARG A 233 10.72 17.13 12.92
N GLY A 234 11.86 17.67 13.35
CA GLY A 234 11.99 19.10 13.64
C GLY A 234 11.66 19.93 12.39
N SER A 235 11.29 21.20 12.59
CA SER A 235 10.85 22.18 11.59
C SER A 235 11.85 22.54 10.48
N ASP A 236 12.80 21.67 10.17
CA ASP A 236 13.73 21.88 9.07
C ASP A 236 13.01 21.51 7.78
N GLY A 237 12.35 22.53 7.21
CA GLY A 237 11.91 22.61 5.81
C GLY A 237 13.10 22.49 4.86
N GLY A 238 13.72 21.32 4.83
CA GLY A 238 14.69 20.92 3.83
C GLY A 238 13.94 20.76 2.53
N ALA A 239 14.14 21.73 1.63
CA ALA A 239 13.69 21.70 0.25
C ALA A 239 13.75 20.27 -0.31
N ARG A 240 12.58 19.66 -0.52
CA ARG A 240 12.47 18.38 -1.20
C ARG A 240 12.95 18.62 -2.62
N ALA A 241 13.93 17.85 -3.07
CA ALA A 241 14.30 17.83 -4.48
C ALA A 241 13.19 17.08 -5.24
N ILE A 242 12.04 17.76 -5.45
CA ILE A 242 11.04 17.39 -6.45
C ILE A 242 11.65 17.88 -7.76
N GLY A 243 12.26 16.95 -8.49
CA GLY A 243 13.01 17.25 -9.71
C GLY A 243 12.07 17.63 -10.85
N VAL A 244 12.05 18.91 -11.18
CA VAL A 244 11.77 19.57 -12.48
C VAL A 244 11.03 18.74 -13.53
N LEU A 245 9.78 19.14 -13.79
CA LEU A 245 8.95 18.77 -14.93
C LEU A 245 9.66 19.01 -16.28
N GLU A 246 9.89 17.96 -17.08
CA GLU A 246 9.85 17.84 -18.57
C GLU A 246 10.43 16.45 -19.02
N ASP A 247 10.02 15.81 -20.13
CA ASP A 247 9.54 16.31 -21.44
C ASP A 247 8.14 15.74 -21.80
N GLY A 248 7.09 16.49 -22.16
CA GLY A 248 7.01 17.87 -22.67
C GLY A 248 5.90 18.70 -22.00
N VAL A 249 6.03 18.88 -20.69
CA VAL A 249 5.26 19.81 -19.87
C VAL A 249 6.17 20.96 -19.44
N GLY A 250 6.09 22.10 -20.11
CA GLY A 250 6.79 23.32 -19.72
C GLY A 250 6.14 24.00 -18.51
N VAL A 251 6.20 23.36 -17.34
CA VAL A 251 5.93 24.00 -16.05
C VAL A 251 7.24 24.58 -15.54
N GLY A 252 7.42 25.88 -15.78
CA GLY A 252 8.60 26.59 -15.32
C GLY A 252 8.71 26.56 -13.79
N ASP A 253 9.77 25.92 -13.29
CA ASP A 253 10.17 25.81 -11.89
C ASP A 253 9.10 25.18 -10.96
N ALA A 254 9.10 23.84 -10.86
CA ALA A 254 8.46 23.03 -9.80
C ALA A 254 9.00 23.31 -8.37
N THR A 255 9.54 24.51 -8.14
CA THR A 255 10.11 24.94 -6.85
C THR A 255 9.03 25.42 -5.87
N ALA A 256 7.77 25.39 -6.29
CA ALA A 256 6.64 25.90 -5.52
C ALA A 256 5.47 24.89 -5.59
N THR A 257 5.67 23.74 -4.94
CA THR A 257 4.65 22.72 -4.73
C THR A 257 4.39 22.56 -3.25
N SER A 258 3.16 22.19 -2.93
CA SER A 258 2.61 22.15 -1.58
C SER A 258 1.89 20.80 -1.39
N ASP A 259 1.77 20.34 -0.14
CA ASP A 259 1.01 19.12 0.15
C ASP A 259 -0.47 19.55 0.30
N PRO A 260 -1.46 18.91 -0.37
CA PRO A 260 -2.85 19.38 -0.32
C PRO A 260 -3.43 19.33 1.09
N GLU A 261 -3.91 20.47 1.61
CA GLU A 261 -4.52 20.54 2.93
C GLU A 261 -6.05 20.44 2.83
N PRO A 262 -6.75 19.82 3.80
CA PRO A 262 -8.21 19.80 3.81
C PRO A 262 -8.84 21.20 3.79
N GLY A 263 -8.13 22.22 4.29
CA GLY A 263 -8.60 23.60 4.28
C GLY A 263 -8.70 24.21 2.88
N ASP A 264 -7.83 23.81 1.95
CA ASP A 264 -7.79 24.31 0.58
C ASP A 264 -8.98 23.80 -0.24
N LEU A 265 -9.50 22.63 0.16
CA LEU A 265 -10.64 21.96 -0.45
C LEU A 265 -11.92 22.06 0.40
N ALA A 266 -11.98 23.01 1.34
CA ALA A 266 -13.15 23.23 2.19
C ALA A 266 -14.33 23.80 1.40
N GLY A 267 -15.54 23.29 1.66
CA GLY A 267 -16.75 23.72 0.98
C GLY A 267 -17.62 24.68 1.77
N ASP A 268 -18.35 25.55 1.06
CA ASP A 268 -19.54 26.24 1.55
C ASP A 268 -20.72 26.11 0.55
N GLY A 269 -20.66 25.07 -0.30
CA GLY A 269 -21.58 24.88 -1.42
C GLY A 269 -21.00 23.95 -2.50
N GLU A 270 -21.25 24.30 -3.76
CA GLU A 270 -20.85 23.49 -4.92
C GLU A 270 -19.39 23.82 -5.30
N LEU A 271 -18.55 22.79 -5.39
CA LEU A 271 -17.21 22.85 -5.98
C LEU A 271 -17.22 22.14 -7.33
N PHE A 272 -16.38 22.62 -8.25
CA PHE A 272 -16.22 22.08 -9.59
C PHE A 272 -14.85 21.44 -9.72
N LEU A 273 -14.85 20.14 -9.99
CA LEU A 273 -13.67 19.37 -10.37
C LEU A 273 -13.55 19.36 -11.90
N THR A 274 -12.50 19.96 -12.44
CA THR A 274 -12.20 19.96 -13.88
C THR A 274 -11.00 19.07 -14.17
N PHE A 275 -11.16 18.13 -15.10
CA PHE A 275 -10.06 17.29 -15.61
C PHE A 275 -9.17 18.09 -16.55
N LEU A 276 -7.88 18.18 -16.26
CA LEU A 276 -6.91 18.96 -17.04
C LEU A 276 -6.03 18.08 -17.95
N GLY A 277 -6.13 16.76 -17.85
CA GLY A 277 -5.29 15.82 -18.59
C GLY A 277 -4.23 15.18 -17.71
N GLY A 278 -3.06 14.90 -18.29
CA GLY A 278 -1.94 14.25 -17.63
C GLY A 278 -1.27 13.22 -18.55
N GLN A 279 -0.10 12.70 -18.16
CA GLN A 279 0.63 11.71 -18.93
C GLN A 279 0.13 10.28 -18.75
N ALA A 280 -0.86 10.08 -17.86
CA ALA A 280 -1.45 8.80 -17.47
C ALA A 280 -1.03 7.66 -18.38
N ARG A 281 0.05 6.97 -18.00
CA ARG A 281 0.47 5.76 -18.70
C ARG A 281 -0.60 4.66 -18.58
N PHE A 282 -1.48 4.82 -17.59
CA PHE A 282 -2.46 3.87 -17.08
C PHE A 282 -3.91 4.41 -17.17
N GLU A 283 -4.88 3.50 -17.16
CA GLU A 283 -6.31 3.84 -17.16
C GLU A 283 -6.79 4.14 -15.74
N SER A 284 -6.41 5.30 -15.22
CA SER A 284 -6.69 5.69 -13.83
C SER A 284 -8.15 6.09 -13.63
N THR A 285 -8.68 5.81 -12.43
CA THR A 285 -10.00 6.24 -11.97
C THR A 285 -9.85 7.33 -10.91
N ILE A 286 -10.69 8.36 -10.96
CA ILE A 286 -10.76 9.41 -9.93
C ILE A 286 -12.06 9.29 -9.16
N GLY A 287 -11.94 9.18 -7.84
CA GLY A 287 -13.06 9.26 -6.92
C GLY A 287 -12.94 10.42 -5.95
N ALA A 288 -14.03 10.68 -5.26
CA ALA A 288 -14.14 11.71 -4.25
C ALA A 288 -14.89 11.23 -3.01
N TYR A 289 -14.58 11.87 -1.88
CA TYR A 289 -15.24 11.71 -0.59
C TYR A 289 -15.30 13.05 0.12
N THR A 290 -16.10 13.16 1.18
CA THR A 290 -16.04 14.32 2.08
C THR A 290 -15.22 14.00 3.33
N VAL A 291 -14.64 15.03 3.94
CA VAL A 291 -13.97 14.95 5.24
C VAL A 291 -14.70 15.88 6.19
N ASP A 292 -15.18 15.36 7.31
CA ASP A 292 -15.64 16.21 8.42
C ASP A 292 -14.43 16.93 9.02
N LEU A 293 -14.37 18.27 8.91
CA LEU A 293 -13.20 19.05 9.37
C LEU A 293 -13.05 19.08 10.89
N ALA A 294 -14.10 18.75 11.65
CA ALA A 294 -14.05 18.72 13.11
C ALA A 294 -13.51 17.39 13.64
N THR A 295 -13.79 16.27 12.96
CA THR A 295 -13.41 14.93 13.40
C THR A 295 -12.33 14.27 12.53
N GLY A 296 -12.11 14.78 11.33
CA GLY A 296 -11.29 14.16 10.29
C GLY A 296 -11.93 12.92 9.66
N THR A 297 -13.19 12.61 9.98
CA THR A 297 -13.86 11.39 9.51
C THR A 297 -14.11 11.44 8.01
N LEU A 298 -13.78 10.34 7.33
CA LEU A 298 -14.01 10.17 5.90
C LEU A 298 -15.47 9.77 5.66
N GLY A 299 -16.13 10.50 4.78
CA GLY A 299 -17.50 10.27 4.34
C GLY A 299 -17.61 9.16 3.30
N GLU A 300 -18.83 8.98 2.80
CA GLU A 300 -19.11 8.10 1.68
C GLU A 300 -18.39 8.60 0.42
N ALA A 301 -17.80 7.67 -0.31
CA ALA A 301 -17.06 7.91 -1.52
C ALA A 301 -17.85 7.52 -2.76
N ARG A 302 -17.53 8.19 -3.87
CA ARG A 302 -18.08 7.93 -5.21
C ARG A 302 -17.02 8.08 -6.29
N ILE A 303 -17.26 7.47 -7.43
CA ILE A 303 -16.44 7.63 -8.62
C ILE A 303 -16.93 8.84 -9.42
N LEU A 304 -15.98 9.67 -9.87
CA LEU A 304 -16.27 10.86 -10.67
C LEU A 304 -15.79 10.71 -12.10
N ILE A 305 -14.64 10.06 -12.29
CA ILE A 305 -14.06 9.76 -13.59
C ILE A 305 -13.66 8.29 -13.56
N GLU A 306 -14.37 7.47 -14.33
CA GLU A 306 -14.08 6.03 -14.43
C GLU A 306 -12.74 5.77 -15.13
N ASN A 307 -12.47 6.49 -16.22
CA ASN A 307 -11.26 6.31 -17.01
C ASN A 307 -10.73 7.66 -17.50
N THR A 308 -9.59 8.09 -16.94
CA THR A 308 -8.94 9.36 -17.31
C THR A 308 -8.47 9.40 -18.77
N ARG A 309 -8.20 8.25 -19.39
CA ARG A 309 -7.76 8.16 -20.79
C ARG A 309 -8.90 8.42 -21.79
N GLU A 310 -10.13 8.09 -21.41
CA GLU A 310 -11.32 8.32 -22.23
C GLU A 310 -12.01 9.66 -21.93
N THR A 311 -11.54 10.38 -20.89
CA THR A 311 -12.13 11.64 -20.46
C THR A 311 -11.59 12.83 -21.25
N GLU A 312 -12.48 13.66 -21.78
CA GLU A 312 -12.08 14.87 -22.51
C GLU A 312 -11.52 15.93 -21.54
N ILE A 313 -10.40 16.57 -21.90
CA ILE A 313 -9.86 17.72 -21.16
C ILE A 313 -10.92 18.82 -21.07
N GLY A 314 -11.09 19.37 -19.86
CA GLY A 314 -12.13 20.36 -19.54
C GLY A 314 -13.45 19.75 -19.08
N SER A 315 -13.59 18.42 -19.10
CA SER A 315 -14.73 17.75 -18.46
C SER A 315 -14.81 18.17 -17.00
N THR A 316 -16.00 18.56 -16.56
CA THR A 316 -16.22 19.14 -15.24
C THR A 316 -17.35 18.42 -14.52
N VAL A 317 -17.13 18.07 -13.25
CA VAL A 317 -18.12 17.47 -12.36
C VAL A 317 -18.35 18.41 -11.19
N ALA A 318 -19.62 18.68 -10.88
CA ALA A 318 -20.02 19.47 -9.72
C ALA A 318 -20.21 18.56 -8.51
N ILE A 319 -19.70 18.99 -7.36
CA ILE A 319 -19.70 18.24 -6.11
C ILE A 319 -20.17 19.18 -5.00
N GLU A 320 -21.20 18.77 -4.27
CA GLU A 320 -21.68 19.51 -3.11
C GLU A 320 -20.82 19.15 -1.88
N VAL A 321 -20.28 20.17 -1.22
CA VAL A 321 -19.44 20.06 -0.01
C VAL A 321 -19.98 21.05 1.02
N GLU A 322 -20.47 20.55 2.15
CA GLU A 322 -21.17 21.37 3.14
C GLU A 322 -20.20 22.24 3.98
N GLU A 323 -20.73 23.32 4.58
CA GLU A 323 -19.97 24.12 5.55
C GLU A 323 -19.49 23.24 6.71
N GLY A 324 -18.17 23.13 6.89
CA GLY A 324 -17.55 22.26 7.89
C GLY A 324 -17.05 20.93 7.32
N GLU A 325 -17.21 20.69 6.02
CA GLU A 325 -16.58 19.60 5.29
C GLU A 325 -15.50 20.10 4.32
N ALA A 326 -14.64 19.18 3.90
CA ALA A 326 -13.73 19.35 2.79
C ALA A 326 -13.86 18.23 1.76
N LEU A 327 -13.55 18.54 0.50
CA LEU A 327 -13.47 17.56 -0.57
C LEU A 327 -12.16 16.79 -0.44
N GLY A 328 -12.26 15.47 -0.28
CA GLY A 328 -11.15 14.56 -0.50
C GLY A 328 -11.23 13.94 -1.89
N LEU A 329 -10.07 13.79 -2.53
CA LEU A 329 -9.94 13.08 -3.80
C LEU A 329 -9.04 11.86 -3.61
N PHE A 330 -9.24 10.85 -4.44
CA PHE A 330 -8.32 9.72 -4.54
C PHE A 330 -8.22 9.25 -5.99
N LEU A 331 -7.04 8.75 -6.35
CA LEU A 331 -6.76 8.10 -7.60
C LEU A 331 -6.68 6.58 -7.37
N VAL A 332 -7.28 5.79 -8.25
CA VAL A 332 -7.05 4.35 -8.32
C VAL A 332 -6.27 4.11 -9.61
N PRO A 333 -5.01 3.66 -9.53
CA PRO A 333 -4.22 3.39 -10.72
C PRO A 333 -4.79 2.14 -11.41
N ASP A 334 -4.76 2.17 -12.75
CA ASP A 334 -5.29 1.06 -13.57
C ASP A 334 -6.69 0.61 -13.13
N GLY A 335 -7.62 1.56 -12.94
CA GLY A 335 -8.93 1.29 -12.38
C GLY A 335 -9.76 0.24 -13.14
N ALA A 336 -9.50 0.04 -14.44
CA ALA A 336 -10.08 -1.08 -15.18
C ALA A 336 -9.37 -2.43 -14.94
N ALA A 337 -8.07 -2.43 -14.63
CA ALA A 337 -7.30 -3.64 -14.36
C ALA A 337 -7.59 -4.25 -12.98
N GLY A 338 -8.16 -3.48 -12.05
CA GLY A 338 -8.63 -3.98 -10.75
C GLY A 338 -9.87 -4.88 -10.82
N GLY A 339 -10.37 -5.20 -12.02
CA GLY A 339 -11.50 -6.11 -12.24
C GLY A 339 -12.85 -5.62 -11.72
N LEU A 340 -12.92 -4.40 -11.18
CA LEU A 340 -14.11 -3.84 -10.55
C LEU A 340 -14.85 -2.91 -11.53
N ASP A 341 -16.17 -3.09 -11.66
CA ASP A 341 -17.02 -2.17 -12.43
C ASP A 341 -17.27 -0.88 -11.62
N PHE A 342 -16.43 0.13 -11.87
CA PHE A 342 -16.49 1.40 -11.15
C PHE A 342 -17.74 2.24 -11.48
N SER A 343 -18.41 1.98 -12.61
CA SER A 343 -19.68 2.64 -12.95
C SER A 343 -20.78 2.37 -11.92
N ALA A 344 -20.69 1.27 -11.16
CA ALA A 344 -21.61 0.97 -10.06
C ALA A 344 -21.53 1.94 -8.88
N TYR A 345 -20.47 2.76 -8.81
CA TYR A 345 -20.16 3.63 -7.68
C TYR A 345 -20.18 5.13 -8.03
N GLU A 346 -20.70 5.53 -9.19
CA GLU A 346 -20.85 6.95 -9.59
C GLU A 346 -21.77 7.74 -8.64
N ASP A 347 -22.79 7.07 -8.11
CA ASP A 347 -23.80 7.64 -7.21
C ASP A 347 -23.45 7.46 -5.72
N GLY A 348 -22.24 6.96 -5.39
CA GLY A 348 -21.84 6.59 -4.02
C GLY A 348 -21.72 5.08 -3.81
N GLY A 349 -21.65 4.67 -2.55
CA GLY A 349 -21.61 3.25 -2.14
C GLY A 349 -20.22 2.72 -1.81
N LEU A 350 -19.17 3.55 -1.82
CA LEU A 350 -17.85 3.21 -1.33
C LEU A 350 -17.63 3.80 0.07
N PHE A 351 -17.02 3.03 0.97
CA PHE A 351 -16.75 3.45 2.35
C PHE A 351 -15.31 3.13 2.74
N PHE A 352 -14.64 4.09 3.37
CA PHE A 352 -13.32 3.91 3.95
C PHE A 352 -13.44 3.44 5.40
N VAL A 353 -12.92 2.25 5.69
CA VAL A 353 -13.03 1.59 6.98
C VAL A 353 -11.65 1.41 7.60
N ASP A 354 -11.47 1.85 8.84
CA ASP A 354 -10.26 1.57 9.61
C ASP A 354 -10.20 0.06 9.90
N PRO A 355 -9.19 -0.66 9.38
CA PRO A 355 -9.10 -2.11 9.55
C PRO A 355 -8.87 -2.55 11.01
N THR A 356 -8.42 -1.66 11.88
CA THR A 356 -8.16 -1.98 13.29
C THR A 356 -9.42 -1.90 14.15
N SER A 357 -10.26 -0.88 13.91
CA SER A 357 -11.49 -0.66 14.69
C SER A 357 -12.75 -1.18 14.01
N GLY A 358 -12.73 -1.36 12.68
CA GLY A 358 -13.89 -1.64 11.84
C GLY A 358 -14.86 -0.45 11.71
N GLY A 359 -14.46 0.73 12.20
CA GLY A 359 -15.24 1.97 12.10
C GLY A 359 -14.92 2.76 10.82
N ALA A 360 -15.60 3.88 10.64
CA ALA A 360 -15.26 4.83 9.57
C ALA A 360 -13.84 5.36 9.80
N ALA A 361 -13.04 5.37 8.73
CA ALA A 361 -11.68 5.87 8.76
C ALA A 361 -11.63 7.40 8.94
N THR A 362 -10.48 7.90 9.35
CA THR A 362 -10.23 9.33 9.55
C THR A 362 -8.87 9.75 8.98
N LEU A 363 -8.71 11.03 8.66
CA LEU A 363 -7.39 11.60 8.32
C LEU A 363 -6.35 11.48 9.45
N GLY A 364 -6.78 11.15 10.67
CA GLY A 364 -5.90 10.91 11.81
C GLY A 364 -5.43 9.46 11.95
N ASP A 365 -5.93 8.55 11.11
CA ASP A 365 -5.55 7.14 11.15
C ASP A 365 -4.11 6.98 10.65
N ARG A 366 -3.40 5.99 11.20
CA ARG A 366 -1.99 5.72 10.86
C ARG A 366 -1.80 4.52 9.93
N LEU A 367 -2.92 4.06 9.39
CA LEU A 367 -3.03 2.87 8.57
C LEU A 367 -4.11 3.12 7.53
N ALA A 368 -3.88 2.64 6.31
CA ALA A 368 -4.77 2.96 5.21
C ALA A 368 -6.11 2.29 5.44
N PRO A 369 -7.21 2.97 5.12
CA PRO A 369 -8.49 2.31 5.20
C PRO A 369 -8.55 1.14 4.22
N LEU A 370 -9.37 0.16 4.57
CA LEU A 370 -9.96 -0.73 3.59
C LEU A 370 -11.08 0.02 2.88
N VAL A 371 -11.20 -0.17 1.57
CA VAL A 371 -12.35 0.30 0.81
C VAL A 371 -13.40 -0.80 0.81
N THR A 372 -14.62 -0.47 1.16
CA THR A 372 -15.73 -1.43 1.25
C THR A 372 -16.95 -0.96 0.47
N ASP A 373 -17.79 -1.90 0.05
CA ASP A 373 -19.13 -1.61 -0.45
C ASP A 373 -20.10 -1.30 0.71
N ALA A 374 -21.34 -0.90 0.39
CA ALA A 374 -22.40 -0.66 1.36
C ALA A 374 -22.78 -1.89 2.23
N GLY A 375 -22.39 -3.10 1.81
CA GLY A 375 -22.55 -4.34 2.55
C GLY A 375 -21.42 -4.62 3.53
N GLY A 376 -20.33 -3.84 3.50
CA GLY A 376 -19.11 -4.06 4.26
C GLY A 376 -18.16 -5.08 3.63
N THR A 377 -18.36 -5.45 2.36
CA THR A 377 -17.42 -6.30 1.62
C THR A 377 -16.20 -5.46 1.27
N ALA A 378 -14.99 -5.88 1.65
CA ALA A 378 -13.76 -5.24 1.21
C ALA A 378 -13.57 -5.42 -0.30
N LEU A 379 -13.20 -4.35 -0.99
CA LEU A 379 -13.02 -4.30 -2.44
C LEU A 379 -11.53 -4.11 -2.76
N PRO A 380 -11.04 -4.61 -3.92
CA PRO A 380 -9.64 -4.47 -4.33
C PRO A 380 -9.32 -3.06 -4.83
N VAL A 381 -9.59 -2.05 -4.00
CA VAL A 381 -9.41 -0.64 -4.36
C VAL A 381 -8.24 -0.07 -3.57
N LYS A 382 -7.13 0.14 -4.27
CA LYS A 382 -5.97 0.85 -3.75
C LYS A 382 -6.13 2.36 -3.97
N ALA A 383 -6.75 3.02 -3.01
CA ALA A 383 -6.97 4.46 -3.09
C ALA A 383 -5.68 5.25 -2.78
N LEU A 384 -5.19 5.99 -3.76
CA LEU A 384 -4.09 6.96 -3.64
C LEU A 384 -4.68 8.33 -3.33
N HIS A 385 -4.79 8.64 -2.04
CA HIS A 385 -5.47 9.85 -1.56
C HIS A 385 -4.68 11.13 -1.83
N ALA A 386 -5.39 12.20 -2.18
CA ALA A 386 -4.82 13.52 -2.41
C ALA A 386 -4.50 14.27 -1.11
N LEU A 387 -5.40 14.15 -0.13
CA LEU A 387 -5.26 14.77 1.17
C LEU A 387 -4.42 13.88 2.09
N GLY A 388 -3.50 14.50 2.84
CA GLY A 388 -2.92 13.85 4.03
C GLY A 388 -1.41 13.78 4.06
N ASN A 389 -0.71 14.91 3.98
CA ASN A 389 0.73 14.92 4.13
C ASN A 389 1.28 16.22 4.71
N GLU A 390 1.89 16.15 5.90
CA GLU A 390 3.01 17.03 6.23
C GLU A 390 4.28 16.17 6.14
N ASN A 391 5.22 16.47 5.22
CA ASN A 391 6.59 15.90 5.17
C ASN A 391 6.89 14.65 4.31
N GLY A 392 6.10 14.35 3.28
CA GLY A 392 6.34 13.24 2.35
C GLY A 392 5.62 11.94 2.70
N PHE A 393 4.71 12.00 3.68
CA PHE A 393 4.07 10.88 4.34
C PHE A 393 2.57 10.91 4.08
N ASN A 394 2.01 9.85 3.50
CA ASN A 394 0.56 9.67 3.45
C ASN A 394 0.14 8.84 4.66
N PHE A 395 -0.56 9.47 5.60
CA PHE A 395 -1.02 8.83 6.85
C PHE A 395 -1.96 7.65 6.59
N LEU A 396 -2.75 7.75 5.52
CA LEU A 396 -3.58 6.66 5.07
C LEU A 396 -2.66 5.60 4.49
N ASN A 397 -1.88 5.84 3.44
CA ASN A 397 -0.99 4.78 2.90
C ASN A 397 0.51 5.15 2.90
N PRO A 398 1.27 4.79 3.96
CA PRO A 398 2.70 5.04 4.01
C PRO A 398 3.51 4.37 2.88
N ALA A 399 3.06 3.20 2.40
CA ALA A 399 3.62 2.52 1.23
C ALA A 399 3.42 3.34 -0.05
N ALA A 400 2.30 4.05 -0.15
CA ALA A 400 2.08 5.01 -1.24
C ALA A 400 2.96 6.26 -1.12
N GLY A 401 3.27 6.76 0.07
CA GLY A 401 4.00 8.04 0.19
C GLY A 401 3.21 9.21 -0.41
N VAL A 402 3.89 10.26 -0.89
CA VAL A 402 3.20 11.40 -1.54
C VAL A 402 2.58 10.94 -2.85
N GLN A 403 1.28 11.19 -3.03
CA GLN A 403 0.55 10.77 -4.23
C GLN A 403 -0.11 11.93 -4.96
N ALA A 404 -0.36 13.04 -4.28
CA ALA A 404 -0.76 14.28 -4.92
C ALA A 404 0.01 15.44 -4.32
N ILE A 405 0.18 16.47 -5.14
CA ILE A 405 0.72 17.77 -4.75
C ILE A 405 -0.19 18.88 -5.26
N GLU A 406 -0.24 19.95 -4.50
CA GLU A 406 -0.77 21.23 -4.98
C GLU A 406 0.29 21.90 -5.86
N LEU A 407 -0.14 22.36 -7.03
CA LEU A 407 0.70 23.03 -8.01
C LEU A 407 0.43 24.55 -7.95
N GLU A 408 1.41 25.36 -7.53
CA GLU A 408 1.18 26.81 -7.43
C GLU A 408 0.79 27.43 -8.79
N SER A 409 -0.16 28.37 -8.78
CA SER A 409 -0.71 29.06 -9.97
C SER A 409 0.26 29.82 -10.89
N MET A 410 1.59 29.79 -10.65
CA MET A 410 2.64 30.38 -11.54
C MET A 410 2.72 29.76 -12.93
N LEU A 411 1.88 28.76 -13.17
CA LEU A 411 1.82 27.88 -14.34
C LEU A 411 1.21 28.53 -15.58
N LEU A 412 0.41 29.57 -15.41
CA LEU A 412 -0.28 30.21 -16.53
C LEU A 412 0.28 31.62 -16.76
N ASP A 413 1.16 31.78 -17.77
CA ASP A 413 1.76 33.02 -18.33
C ASP A 413 1.16 34.38 -17.86
N GLY A 414 1.34 34.72 -16.58
CA GLY A 414 0.82 35.94 -15.96
C GLY A 414 -0.70 36.03 -15.73
N ARG A 415 -1.46 34.93 -15.81
CA ARG A 415 -2.92 34.85 -15.60
C ARG A 415 -3.36 34.49 -14.17
N HIS A 416 -2.48 34.68 -13.19
CA HIS A 416 -2.76 34.39 -11.77
C HIS A 416 -4.08 34.93 -11.22
N GLU A 417 -4.48 36.15 -11.62
CA GLU A 417 -5.73 36.75 -11.15
C GLU A 417 -6.97 35.98 -11.62
N ASP A 418 -6.87 35.21 -12.71
CA ASP A 418 -7.97 34.38 -13.24
C ASP A 418 -8.07 33.01 -12.53
N LEU A 419 -7.12 32.67 -11.66
CA LEU A 419 -7.06 31.42 -10.88
C LEU A 419 -7.21 31.65 -9.37
N GLU A 420 -7.69 32.82 -8.95
CA GLU A 420 -7.94 33.07 -7.53
C GLU A 420 -8.99 32.08 -6.99
N GLY A 421 -8.60 31.27 -6.00
CA GLY A 421 -9.46 30.22 -5.42
C GLY A 421 -9.54 28.93 -6.23
N VAL A 422 -8.64 28.72 -7.20
CA VAL A 422 -8.51 27.46 -7.93
C VAL A 422 -7.34 26.66 -7.37
N GLU A 423 -7.64 25.48 -6.87
CA GLU A 423 -6.64 24.51 -6.41
C GLU A 423 -6.26 23.57 -7.56
N LEU A 424 -4.98 23.55 -7.91
CA LEU A 424 -4.45 22.69 -8.97
C LEU A 424 -3.74 21.50 -8.33
N LEU A 425 -4.17 20.29 -8.70
CA LEU A 425 -3.64 19.05 -8.14
C LEU A 425 -2.95 18.23 -9.23
N GLY A 426 -1.75 17.79 -8.96
CA GLY A 426 -1.04 16.78 -9.75
C GLY A 426 -0.92 15.48 -8.98
N PHE A 427 -1.27 14.36 -9.61
CA PHE A 427 -1.16 13.02 -9.03
C PHE A 427 -0.02 12.23 -9.66
N GLU A 428 0.57 11.38 -8.83
CA GLU A 428 1.34 10.21 -9.24
C GLU A 428 0.40 8.99 -9.25
N ASP A 429 0.59 8.06 -10.17
CA ASP A 429 -0.19 6.81 -10.24
C ASP A 429 0.54 5.56 -9.71
N ARG A 430 1.78 5.73 -9.23
CA ARG A 430 2.61 4.64 -8.66
C ARG A 430 2.91 4.81 -7.18
N ILE A 431 2.98 3.69 -6.45
CA ILE A 431 3.37 3.69 -5.05
C ILE A 431 4.86 3.98 -4.86
N ALA A 432 5.25 4.47 -3.69
CA ALA A 432 6.63 4.91 -3.43
C ALA A 432 7.68 3.80 -3.53
N THR A 433 7.24 2.55 -3.53
CA THR A 433 8.07 1.35 -3.66
C THR A 433 8.12 0.79 -5.08
N ASP A 434 7.30 1.29 -6.02
CA ASP A 434 7.37 0.91 -7.43
C ASP A 434 8.64 1.44 -8.10
N ARG A 435 9.28 0.61 -8.93
CA ARG A 435 10.46 1.01 -9.73
C ARG A 435 10.16 2.10 -10.75
N ASP A 436 8.94 2.11 -11.26
CA ASP A 436 8.51 2.98 -12.34
C ASP A 436 7.99 4.33 -11.84
N ARG A 437 7.87 4.51 -10.51
CA ARG A 437 7.52 5.79 -9.92
C ARG A 437 8.60 6.83 -10.24
N ASP A 438 8.20 7.93 -10.85
CA ASP A 438 9.11 9.03 -11.21
C ASP A 438 8.91 10.28 -10.35
N SER A 439 7.79 10.36 -9.61
CA SER A 439 7.48 11.46 -8.69
C SER A 439 7.43 12.82 -9.38
N ASP A 440 7.01 12.85 -10.64
CA ASP A 440 6.79 14.08 -11.38
C ASP A 440 5.35 14.63 -11.22
N PHE A 441 4.44 13.81 -10.68
CA PHE A 441 3.05 14.15 -10.38
C PHE A 441 2.25 14.70 -11.56
N ASN A 442 2.61 14.31 -12.78
CA ASN A 442 1.93 14.75 -13.99
C ASN A 442 1.03 13.66 -14.61
N ASP A 443 0.87 12.52 -13.96
CA ASP A 443 0.04 11.41 -14.47
C ASP A 443 -1.42 11.82 -14.61
N VAL A 444 -1.97 12.47 -13.58
CA VAL A 444 -3.32 13.06 -13.63
C VAL A 444 -3.29 14.47 -13.05
N LEU A 445 -3.81 15.42 -13.83
CA LEU A 445 -3.94 16.82 -13.46
C LEU A 445 -5.42 17.19 -13.28
N LEU A 446 -5.75 17.78 -12.14
CA LEU A 446 -7.10 18.20 -11.79
C LEU A 446 -7.09 19.66 -11.32
N ALA A 447 -8.21 20.35 -11.51
CA ALA A 447 -8.50 21.62 -10.85
C ALA A 447 -9.75 21.50 -10.00
N VAL A 448 -9.71 22.00 -8.77
CA VAL A 448 -10.88 22.22 -7.93
C VAL A 448 -11.13 23.71 -7.82
N SER A 449 -12.37 24.14 -8.04
CA SER A 449 -12.70 25.56 -8.12
C SER A 449 -14.13 25.85 -7.66
N PRO A 450 -14.43 27.06 -7.16
CA PRO A 450 -15.79 27.44 -6.75
C PRO A 450 -16.74 27.69 -7.94
N ASP A 451 -16.21 27.88 -9.14
CA ASP A 451 -16.95 28.11 -10.38
C ASP A 451 -16.34 27.31 -11.53
N VAL A 452 -17.15 26.88 -12.50
CA VAL A 452 -16.66 26.18 -13.71
C VAL A 452 -15.54 26.98 -14.39
N LEU A 453 -14.40 26.33 -14.61
CA LEU A 453 -13.26 26.97 -15.25
C LEU A 453 -13.61 27.50 -16.66
N PRO A 454 -13.30 28.78 -16.95
CA PRO A 454 -13.41 29.33 -18.29
C PRO A 454 -12.66 28.51 -19.35
N ALA A 455 -13.32 28.20 -20.46
CA ALA A 455 -12.72 27.39 -21.54
C ALA A 455 -11.46 28.00 -22.17
N ASP A 456 -11.21 29.31 -22.01
CA ASP A 456 -10.00 29.98 -22.47
C ASP A 456 -8.80 29.82 -21.52
N LEU A 457 -9.01 29.29 -20.31
CA LEU A 457 -7.94 28.87 -19.39
C LEU A 457 -7.45 27.45 -19.70
N LEU A 458 -8.29 26.57 -20.27
CA LEU A 458 -7.92 25.18 -20.58
C LEU A 458 -6.66 25.05 -21.46
N PRO A 459 -6.46 25.84 -22.54
CA PRO A 459 -5.26 25.74 -23.38
C PRO A 459 -3.98 26.23 -22.70
N ALA A 460 -4.09 26.82 -21.51
CA ALA A 460 -2.94 27.27 -20.73
C ALA A 460 -2.37 26.10 -19.89
N PHE A 461 -3.12 25.00 -19.73
CA PHE A 461 -2.63 23.74 -19.19
C PHE A 461 -2.06 22.89 -20.34
N PRO A 462 -0.95 22.18 -20.13
CA PRO A 462 -0.27 21.43 -21.18
C PRO A 462 -1.18 20.31 -21.73
N GLU A 463 -1.23 20.15 -23.05
CA GLU A 463 -1.76 18.93 -23.65
C GLU A 463 -0.74 17.79 -23.48
N PRO A 464 -1.16 16.55 -23.18
CA PRO A 464 -0.24 15.43 -23.04
C PRO A 464 0.62 15.30 -24.29
N ALA A 465 1.94 15.20 -24.10
CA ALA A 465 2.84 14.88 -25.20
C ALA A 465 2.39 13.53 -25.77
N ALA A 466 2.09 13.46 -27.06
CA ALA A 466 1.81 12.20 -27.72
C ALA A 466 3.03 11.29 -27.51
N ALA A 467 2.90 10.28 -26.65
CA ALA A 467 3.96 9.32 -26.39
C ALA A 467 4.35 8.67 -27.73
N GLU A 468 5.50 9.06 -28.28
CA GLU A 468 6.09 8.31 -29.38
C GLU A 468 6.44 6.94 -28.81
N MET A 469 5.69 5.91 -29.22
CA MET A 469 6.04 4.50 -29.03
C MET A 469 7.45 4.26 -29.58
N LEU A 470 8.47 4.37 -28.75
CA LEU A 470 9.78 3.79 -28.99
C LEU A 470 9.78 2.36 -28.46
N ILE A 471 9.08 1.48 -29.19
CA ILE A 471 9.38 0.05 -29.16
C ILE A 471 10.60 -0.14 -30.08
N GLY A 472 11.74 -0.50 -29.49
CA GLY A 472 12.99 -0.80 -30.20
C GLY A 472 13.74 -1.95 -29.56
#